data_AF-A0A293MLE0-F1
#
_entry.id   AF-A0A293MLE0-F1
#
_cell.length_a   1.000
_cell.length_b   1.000
_cell.length_c   1.000
_cell.angle_alpha   90.00
_cell.angle_beta   90.00
_cell.angle_gamma   90.00
#
_symmetry.space_group_name_H-M   'P 1'
#
loop_
_entity.id
_entity.type
_entity.pdbx_description
1 polymer ?
#
loop_
_entity_poly.entity_id
_entity_poly.type
_entity_poly.pdbx_seq_one_letter_code
_entity_poly.pdbx_strand_id
1 'polypeptide(L)' 'MNASMAMKHNVRYLYGGILEDGDKQFTLSDMHCFDLTKLDAWKVLVPLDSKTQEWLGSDSESDDEDMEIDEEAESEDEN' A
#
# COMPACT_ATOMS: atom_id res chain seq x y z
N MET A 1 3.47 -7.78 -2.21
CA MET A 1 3.47 -6.97 -0.97
C MET A 1 2.54 -7.67 0.02
N ASN A 2 2.94 -7.85 1.28
CA ASN A 2 2.14 -8.62 2.25
C ASN A 2 1.36 -7.66 3.17
N ALA A 3 0.25 -8.16 3.72
CA ALA A 3 -0.49 -7.43 4.75
C ALA A 3 0.39 -7.19 5.99
N SER A 4 0.24 -6.02 6.61
CA SER A 4 0.89 -5.70 7.87
C SER A 4 0.06 -6.24 9.03
N MET A 5 0.72 -6.89 9.99
CA MET A 5 0.04 -7.50 11.14
C MET A 5 0.70 -7.08 12.45
N ALA A 6 -0.13 -6.75 13.44
CA ALA A 6 0.30 -6.43 14.79
C ALA A 6 -0.61 -7.08 15.83
N MET A 7 -0.13 -7.19 17.06
CA MET A 7 -0.85 -7.80 18.18
C MET A 7 -0.78 -6.89 19.40
N LYS A 8 -1.91 -6.73 20.11
CA LYS A 8 -1.96 -6.06 21.42
C LYS A 8 -2.96 -6.79 22.31
N HIS A 9 -2.48 -7.30 23.45
CA HIS A 9 -3.23 -8.24 24.28
C HIS A 9 -3.71 -9.44 23.43
N ASN A 10 -4.99 -9.82 23.55
CA ASN A 10 -5.60 -10.90 22.78
C ASN A 10 -6.25 -10.40 21.48
N VAL A 11 -5.92 -9.19 21.02
CA VAL A 11 -6.47 -8.63 19.78
C VAL A 11 -5.38 -8.59 18.71
N ARG A 12 -5.67 -9.20 17.56
CA ARG A 12 -4.88 -9.12 16.34
C ARG A 12 -5.39 -7.99 15.46
N TYR A 13 -4.48 -7.26 14.84
CA TYR A 13 -4.76 -6.19 13.88
C TYR A 13 -4.14 -6.57 12.54
N LEU A 14 -4.88 -6.35 11.46
CA LEU A 14 -4.44 -6.59 10.09
C LEU A 14 -4.71 -5.32 9.29
N TYR A 15 -3.70 -4.85 8.55
CA TYR A 15 -3.80 -3.67 7.69
C TYR A 15 -3.28 -3.98 6.30
N GLY A 16 -4.08 -3.62 5.31
CA GLY A 16 -3.77 -3.71 3.89
C GLY A 16 -3.43 -5.12 3.39
N GLY A 17 -2.62 -5.17 2.34
CA GLY A 17 -2.29 -6.38 1.60
C GLY A 17 -2.48 -6.18 0.10
N ILE A 18 -2.31 -7.26 -0.68
CA ILE A 18 -2.63 -7.27 -2.10
C ILE A 18 -3.74 -8.28 -2.34
N LEU A 19 -4.76 -7.86 -3.08
CA LEU A 19 -5.77 -8.74 -3.67
C LEU A 19 -5.42 -8.96 -5.14
N GLU A 20 -5.32 -10.22 -5.54
CA GLU A 20 -5.06 -10.63 -6.92
C GLU A 20 -6.37 -11.14 -7.55
N ASP A 21 -6.78 -10.54 -8.67
CA ASP A 21 -7.95 -10.94 -9.46
C ASP A 21 -7.54 -11.10 -10.93
N GLY A 22 -7.13 -12.32 -11.29
CA GLY A 22 -6.53 -12.61 -12.59
C GLY A 22 -5.20 -11.85 -12.75
N ASP A 23 -5.12 -11.02 -13.81
CA ASP A 23 -3.95 -10.19 -14.10
C ASP A 23 -3.98 -8.84 -13.33
N LYS A 24 -5.01 -8.61 -12.52
CA LYS A 24 -5.17 -7.38 -11.75
C LYS A 24 -4.67 -7.55 -10.32
N GLN A 25 -3.97 -6.55 -9.82
CA GLN A 25 -3.54 -6.45 -8.43
C GLN A 25 -4.07 -5.16 -7.81
N PHE A 26 -4.67 -5.27 -6.63
CA PHE A 26 -5.20 -4.16 -5.86
C PHE A 26 -4.48 -4.05 -4.52
N THR A 27 -3.98 -2.86 -4.18
CA THR A 27 -3.40 -2.60 -2.87
C THR A 27 -4.51 -2.23 -1.89
N LEU A 28 -4.75 -3.11 -0.93
CA LEU A 28 -5.77 -2.90 0.10
C LEU A 28 -5.32 -1.83 1.09
N SER A 29 -6.23 -0.92 1.43
CA SER A 29 -6.01 0.20 2.37
C SER A 29 -6.89 0.11 3.62
N ASP A 30 -7.55 -1.03 3.83
CA ASP A 30 -8.45 -1.28 4.94
C ASP A 30 -7.74 -1.84 6.17
N MET A 31 -8.42 -1.77 7.31
CA MET A 31 -7.91 -2.25 8.59
C MET A 31 -8.97 -3.03 9.35
N HIS A 32 -8.59 -4.21 9.84
CA HIS A 32 -9.45 -5.09 10.61
C HIS A 32 -8.80 -5.50 11.92
N CYS A 33 -9.61 -5.85 12.91
CA CYS A 33 -9.14 -6.50 14.13
C CYS A 33 -9.98 -7.72 14.50
N PHE A 34 -9.36 -8.66 15.23
CA PHE A 34 -9.97 -9.90 15.67
C PHE A 34 -9.59 -10.20 17.12
N ASP A 35 -10.58 -10.45 17.98
CA ASP A 35 -10.37 -10.87 19.37
C ASP A 35 -10.18 -12.40 19.43
N LEU A 36 -8.97 -12.82 19.78
CA LEU A 36 -8.56 -14.22 19.85
C LEU A 36 -9.17 -14.96 21.04
N THR A 37 -9.79 -14.26 21.99
CA THR A 37 -10.47 -14.88 23.14
C THR A 37 -11.88 -15.30 22.79
N LYS A 38 -12.59 -14.46 22.03
CA LYS A 38 -14.00 -14.63 21.72
C LYS A 38 -14.22 -15.42 20.42
N LEU A 39 -13.30 -15.30 19.46
CA LEU A 39 -13.30 -16.04 18.19
C LEU A 39 -14.61 -15.93 17.40
N ASP A 40 -15.32 -14.82 17.56
CA ASP A 40 -16.68 -14.58 17.11
C ASP A 40 -16.73 -13.89 15.74
N ALA A 41 -16.03 -12.76 15.56
CA ALA A 41 -15.98 -12.08 14.27
C ALA A 41 -14.80 -11.10 14.11
N TRP A 42 -14.43 -10.84 12.85
CA TRP A 42 -13.59 -9.70 12.49
C TRP A 42 -14.38 -8.39 12.59
N LYS A 43 -13.76 -7.36 13.17
CA LYS A 43 -14.28 -6.00 13.21
C LYS A 43 -13.50 -5.13 12.25
N VAL A 44 -14.21 -4.40 11.40
CA VAL A 44 -13.64 -3.36 10.54
C VAL A 44 -13.31 -2.13 11.39
N LEU A 45 -12.06 -1.68 11.33
CA LEU A 45 -11.59 -0.43 11.95
C LEU A 45 -11.51 0.70 10.92
N VAL A 46 -11.00 0.39 9.73
CA VAL A 46 -10.96 1.28 8.58
C VAL A 46 -11.57 0.51 7.40
N PRO A 47 -12.68 0.97 6.80
CA PRO A 47 -13.26 0.31 5.64
C PRO A 47 -12.41 0.54 4.41
N LEU A 48 -12.47 -0.40 3.46
CA LEU A 48 -11.86 -0.21 2.15
C LEU A 48 -12.60 0.91 1.39
N ASP A 49 -11.86 1.90 0.92
CA ASP A 49 -12.42 2.90 0.01
C ASP A 49 -12.28 2.42 -1.44
N SER A 50 -13.29 1.71 -1.92
CA SER A 50 -13.31 1.17 -3.28
C SER A 50 -13.28 2.25 -4.37
N LYS A 51 -13.59 3.51 -4.07
CA LYS A 51 -13.55 4.60 -5.05
C LYS A 51 -12.13 5.04 -5.39
N THR A 52 -11.18 4.75 -4.50
CA THR A 52 -9.76 5.10 -4.69
C THR A 52 -8.97 4.00 -5.40
N GLN A 53 -9.59 2.86 -5.68
CA GLN A 53 -8.95 1.69 -6.28
C GLN A 53 -9.16 1.71 -7.79
N GLU A 54 -8.34 2.48 -8.49
CA GLU A 54 -8.28 2.45 -9.96
C GLU A 54 -7.22 1.45 -10.43
N TRP A 55 -7.60 0.59 -11.38
CA TRP A 55 -6.65 -0.30 -12.05
C TRP A 55 -5.92 0.47 -13.14
N LEU A 56 -4.62 0.69 -12.95
CA LEU A 56 -3.80 1.42 -13.92
C LEU A 56 -3.31 0.52 -15.07
N GLY A 57 -3.09 -0.77 -14.84
CA GLY A 57 -2.73 -1.71 -15.92
C GLY A 57 -1.41 -1.40 -16.64
N SER A 58 -0.88 -2.39 -17.36
CA SER A 58 0.43 -2.26 -18.03
C SER A 58 0.47 -1.21 -19.14
N ASP A 59 -0.68 -0.85 -19.72
CA ASP A 59 -0.78 0.17 -20.77
C ASP A 59 -0.64 1.61 -20.24
N SER A 60 -0.71 1.81 -18.91
CA SER A 60 -0.52 3.14 -18.28
C SER A 60 0.93 3.46 -17.94
N GLU A 61 1.84 2.47 -17.99
CA GLU A 61 3.26 2.61 -17.68
C GLU A 61 4.08 3.19 -18.85
N SER A 62 3.42 3.76 -19.86
CA SER A 62 4.03 4.21 -21.13
C SER A 62 3.90 5.70 -21.41
N ASP A 63 3.43 6.51 -20.47
CA ASP A 63 3.29 7.97 -20.66
C ASP A 63 4.08 8.75 -19.58
N ASP A 64 5.19 9.31 -20.04
CA ASP A 64 5.98 10.43 -19.51
C ASP A 64 6.70 10.34 -18.14
N GLU A 65 8.03 10.38 -18.18
CA GLU A 65 8.82 11.47 -17.58
C GLU A 65 10.30 11.38 -18.03
N ASP A 66 10.59 11.95 -19.21
CA ASP A 66 11.94 12.41 -19.60
C ASP A 66 12.39 13.48 -18.59
N MET A 67 12.96 13.05 -17.46
CA MET A 67 13.69 13.94 -16.56
C MET A 67 15.09 14.16 -17.14
N GLU A 68 15.25 15.19 -17.98
CA GLU A 68 16.57 15.74 -18.29
C GLU A 68 17.23 16.20 -16.99
N ILE A 69 18.21 15.41 -16.54
CA ILE A 69 19.12 15.80 -15.46
C ILE A 69 20.05 16.88 -16.02
N ASP A 70 19.77 18.13 -15.65
CA ASP A 70 20.69 19.25 -15.80
C ASP A 70 21.80 19.12 -14.74
N GLU A 71 22.92 18.48 -15.11
CA GLU A 71 24.12 18.40 -14.28
C GLU A 71 24.90 19.72 -14.32
N GLU A 72 24.48 20.74 -13.56
CA GLU A 72 25.35 21.87 -13.26
C GLU A 72 25.23 22.32 -11.79
N ALA A 73 26.18 21.86 -10.97
CA ALA A 73 27.06 22.69 -10.14
C ALA A 73 27.58 21.88 -8.95
N GLU A 74 28.91 21.85 -8.79
CA GLU A 74 29.62 22.32 -7.59
C GLU A 74 31.12 22.26 -7.91
N SER A 75 31.64 23.40 -8.36
CA SER A 75 33.07 23.65 -8.43
C SER A 75 33.62 23.80 -7.01
N GLU A 76 34.36 22.81 -6.54
CA GLU A 76 35.24 22.92 -5.38
C GLU A 76 36.33 23.96 -5.67
N ASP A 77 36.29 25.11 -4.99
CA ASP A 77 37.44 26.02 -4.92
C ASP A 77 37.95 26.07 -3.47
N GLU A 78 39.12 25.46 -3.30
CA GLU A 78 39.95 25.53 -2.10
C GLU A 78 40.52 26.96 -1.94
N ASN A 79 40.23 27.64 -0.82
CA ASN A 79 41.20 28.46 -0.05
C ASN A 79 40.60 29.05 1.23
#